data_AF-A0A7G8J3W9-F1
#
_entry.id   AF-A0A7G8J3W9-F1
#
_cell.length_a   1.000
_cell.length_b   1.000
_cell.length_c   1.000
_cell.angle_alpha   90.00
_cell.angle_beta   90.00
_cell.angle_gamma   90.00
#
_symmetry.space_group_name_H-M   'P 1'
#
loop_
_entity.id
_entity.type
_entity.pdbx_description
1 polymer ?
#
loop_
_entity_poly.entity_id
_entity_poly.type
_entity_poly.pdbx_seq_one_letter_code
_entity_poly.pdbx_strand_id
1 'polypeptide(L)'
;MLTFNAEVTTDAGVKGTLSGFILLVAITKERGEFSEERIVSMAFDLGNEDTLVISGKSVYPYRHKPQMDKNNPQIRAVIGGTGKYIGARGQITTTRNEDETYSHLIELID
;
A
#
# COMPACT_ATOMS: atom_id res chain seq x y z
N MET A 1 9.07 -10.91 7.85
CA MET A 1 9.13 -9.72 6.98
C MET A 1 9.02 -10.20 5.54
N LEU A 2 8.15 -9.58 4.75
CA LEU A 2 7.99 -9.84 3.32
C LEU A 2 8.36 -8.56 2.57
N THR A 3 9.16 -8.67 1.51
CA THR A 3 9.46 -7.54 0.61
C THR A 3 8.71 -7.72 -0.71
N PHE A 4 8.45 -6.63 -1.41
CA PHE A 4 7.82 -6.66 -2.72
C PHE A 4 8.36 -5.55 -3.62
N ASN A 5 8.29 -5.81 -4.93
CA ASN A 5 8.55 -4.88 -6.00
C ASN A 5 7.54 -5.16 -7.13
N ALA A 6 6.96 -4.12 -7.71
CA ALA A 6 6.01 -4.24 -8.81
C ALA A 6 6.13 -3.04 -9.76
N GLU A 7 5.79 -3.24 -11.03
CA GLU A 7 5.53 -2.14 -11.96
C GLU A 7 4.19 -1.49 -11.64
N VAL A 8 4.13 -0.17 -11.81
CA VAL A 8 2.89 0.61 -11.68
C VAL A 8 2.70 1.51 -12.88
N THR A 9 1.44 1.77 -13.22
CA THR A 9 1.08 2.76 -14.25
C THR A 9 0.00 3.67 -13.68
N THR A 10 0.20 4.98 -13.80
CA THR A 10 -0.79 5.99 -13.39
C THR A 10 -1.88 6.14 -14.45
N ASP A 11 -3.00 6.76 -14.10
CA ASP A 11 -4.07 7.10 -15.06
C ASP A 11 -3.60 8.01 -16.20
N ALA A 12 -2.54 8.78 -15.97
CA ALA A 12 -1.89 9.62 -16.98
C ALA A 12 -0.87 8.86 -17.86
N GLY A 13 -0.74 7.54 -17.68
CA GLY A 13 0.18 6.68 -18.44
C GLY A 13 1.64 6.73 -18.00
N VAL A 14 1.96 7.45 -16.91
CA VAL A 14 3.31 7.42 -16.32
C VAL A 14 3.58 6.03 -15.75
N LYS A 15 4.65 5.40 -16.22
CA LYS A 15 5.14 4.11 -15.71
C LYS A 15 6.15 4.34 -14.59
N GLY A 16 6.08 3.52 -13.56
CA GLY A 16 6.96 3.60 -12.40
C GLY A 16 7.12 2.25 -11.72
N THR A 17 7.72 2.28 -10.53
CA THR A 17 7.82 1.10 -9.67
C THR A 17 7.24 1.37 -8.29
N LEU A 18 6.72 0.31 -7.67
CA LEU A 18 6.30 0.29 -6.27
C LEU A 18 7.16 -0.72 -5.54
N SER A 19 7.89 -0.26 -4.53
CA SER A 19 8.74 -1.11 -3.69
C SER A 19 8.39 -0.95 -2.22
N GLY A 20 8.48 -2.01 -1.45
CA GLY A 20 8.20 -1.91 -0.02
C GLY A 20 8.41 -3.20 0.74
N PHE A 21 8.00 -3.14 2.01
CA PHE A 21 7.97 -4.29 2.89
C PHE A 21 6.69 -4.33 3.71
N ILE A 22 6.37 -5.54 4.14
CA ILE A 22 5.26 -5.87 5.02
C ILE A 22 5.82 -6.58 6.24
N LEU A 23 5.51 -6.04 7.41
CA LEU A 23 5.87 -6.60 8.71
C LEU A 23 4.61 -7.05 9.44
N LEU A 24 4.49 -8.35 9.72
CA LEU A 24 3.49 -8.86 10.66
C LEU A 24 3.81 -8.33 12.06
N VAL A 25 2.86 -7.64 12.67
CA VAL A 25 3.03 -7.05 14.01
C VAL A 25 2.13 -7.70 15.07
N ALA A 26 0.95 -8.17 14.68
CA ALA A 26 0.05 -8.87 15.60
C ALA A 26 -0.86 -9.85 14.86
N ILE A 27 -1.33 -10.85 15.60
CA ILE A 27 -2.42 -11.73 15.19
C ILE A 27 -3.56 -11.46 16.16
N THR A 28 -4.68 -10.96 15.67
CA THR A 28 -5.84 -10.57 16.46
C THR A 28 -6.98 -11.57 16.26
N LYS A 29 -7.88 -11.65 17.24
CA LYS A 29 -9.07 -12.49 17.19
C LYS A 29 -10.30 -11.68 17.56
N GLU A 30 -11.23 -11.53 16.63
CA GLU A 30 -12.51 -10.84 16.85
C GLU A 30 -13.66 -11.74 16.40
N ARG A 31 -14.70 -11.87 17.24
CA ARG A 31 -15.91 -12.66 16.94
C ARG A 31 -15.66 -14.10 16.44
N GLY A 32 -14.53 -14.71 16.85
CA GLY A 32 -14.14 -16.06 16.46
C GLY A 32 -13.28 -16.14 15.20
N GLU A 33 -13.11 -15.03 14.48
CA GLU A 33 -12.25 -14.92 13.31
C GLU A 33 -10.90 -14.35 13.70
N PHE A 34 -9.84 -14.87 13.07
CA PHE A 34 -8.49 -14.36 13.26
C PHE A 34 -8.12 -13.46 12.08
N SER A 35 -7.34 -12.42 12.35
CA SER A 35 -6.72 -11.57 11.33
C SER A 35 -5.28 -11.25 11.68
N GLU A 36 -4.50 -10.91 10.66
CA GLU A 36 -3.13 -10.45 10.82
C GLU A 36 -3.09 -8.92 10.69
N GLU A 37 -2.60 -8.25 11.72
CA GLU A 37 -2.24 -6.84 11.60
C GLU A 37 -0.82 -6.74 11.09
N ARG A 38 -0.65 -5.98 10.00
CA ARG A 38 0.63 -5.78 9.36
C ARG A 38 0.91 -4.30 9.22
N ILE A 39 2.18 -3.91 9.38
CA ILE A 39 2.67 -2.59 8.97
C ILE A 39 3.22 -2.72 7.57
N VAL A 40 2.74 -1.86 6.67
CA VAL A 40 3.22 -1.76 5.29
C VAL A 40 3.93 -0.42 5.15
N SER A 41 5.17 -0.47 4.66
CA SER A 41 5.92 0.72 4.26
C SER A 41 6.34 0.56 2.82
N MET A 42 6.03 1.54 1.98
CA MET A 42 6.26 1.44 0.54
C MET A 42 6.53 2.81 -0.08
N ALA A 43 7.24 2.79 -1.21
CA ALA A 43 7.53 3.96 -2.02
C ALA A 43 7.12 3.71 -3.46
N PHE A 44 6.37 4.66 -4.04
CA PHE A 44 6.21 4.79 -5.48
C PHE A 44 7.38 5.60 -6.01
N ASP A 45 8.06 5.08 -7.04
CA ASP A 45 9.00 5.82 -7.87
C ASP A 45 8.36 6.02 -9.24
N LEU A 46 8.04 7.28 -9.56
CA LEU A 46 7.32 7.67 -10.78
C LEU A 46 8.25 8.30 -11.83
N GLY A 47 9.58 8.18 -11.64
CA GLY A 47 10.59 8.82 -12.48
C GLY A 47 10.78 10.30 -12.15
N ASN A 48 11.77 10.96 -12.79
CA ASN A 48 12.10 12.38 -12.58
C ASN A 48 12.30 12.79 -11.11
N GLU A 49 12.83 11.88 -10.28
CA GLU A 49 12.99 12.09 -8.83
C GLU A 49 11.66 12.25 -8.06
N ASP A 50 10.52 11.99 -8.70
CA ASP A 50 9.19 12.05 -8.10
C ASP A 50 8.88 10.74 -7.38
N THR A 51 8.88 10.80 -6.04
CA THR A 51 8.50 9.65 -5.21
C THR A 51 7.38 10.00 -4.25
N LEU A 52 6.57 9.00 -3.89
CA LEU A 52 5.59 9.08 -2.80
C LEU A 52 5.89 8.00 -1.78
N VAL A 53 5.92 8.37 -0.50
CA VAL A 53 6.19 7.46 0.62
C VAL A 53 4.92 7.24 1.43
N ILE A 54 4.61 5.97 1.65
CA ILE A 54 3.42 5.52 2.36
C ILE A 54 3.84 4.64 3.53
N SER A 55 3.19 4.84 4.68
CA SER A 55 3.30 3.91 5.80
C SER A 55 1.99 3.79 6.56
N GLY A 56 1.69 2.60 7.08
CA GLY A 56 0.55 2.42 7.97
C GLY A 56 0.16 0.96 8.19
N LYS A 57 -0.94 0.79 8.93
CA LYS A 57 -1.51 -0.53 9.25
C LYS A 57 -2.30 -1.09 8.07
N SER A 58 -2.35 -2.41 7.97
CA SER A 58 -3.25 -3.13 7.09
C SER A 58 -3.67 -4.44 7.74
N VAL A 59 -4.88 -4.88 7.46
CA VAL A 59 -5.46 -6.10 8.00
C VAL A 59 -5.49 -7.15 6.90
N TYR A 60 -4.94 -8.31 7.19
CA TYR A 60 -4.88 -9.45 6.27
C TYR A 60 -5.66 -10.64 6.86
N PRO A 61 -6.29 -11.47 6.02
CA PRO A 61 -6.92 -12.70 6.48
C PRO A 61 -5.88 -13.64 7.12
N TYR A 62 -6.24 -14.23 8.26
CA TYR A 62 -5.43 -15.25 8.92
C TYR A 62 -5.37 -16.55 8.10
N ARG A 63 -4.35 -17.39 8.36
CA ARG A 63 -3.99 -18.66 7.66
C ARG A 63 -2.91 -18.54 6.57
N HIS A 64 -1.89 -17.72 6.78
CA HIS A 64 -0.73 -17.61 5.88
C HIS A 64 -1.06 -17.14 4.46
N LYS A 65 -2.21 -16.48 4.26
CA LYS A 65 -2.47 -15.81 2.98
C LYS A 65 -1.50 -14.62 2.88
N PRO A 66 -0.61 -14.58 1.88
CA PRO A 66 0.37 -13.50 1.76
C PRO A 66 -0.29 -12.18 1.35
N GLN A 67 -1.52 -12.23 0.83
CA GLN A 67 -2.21 -11.14 0.14
C GLN A 67 -3.46 -10.67 0.88
N MET A 68 -3.89 -9.46 0.56
CA MET A 68 -5.15 -8.89 1.02
C MET A 68 -6.34 -9.70 0.49
N ASP A 69 -7.47 -9.64 1.20
CA ASP A 69 -8.74 -10.08 0.62
C ASP A 69 -9.11 -9.18 -0.56
N LYS A 70 -9.71 -9.80 -1.58
CA LYS A 70 -10.19 -9.10 -2.77
C LYS A 70 -11.31 -8.14 -2.40
N ASN A 71 -11.35 -6.98 -3.06
CA ASN A 71 -12.36 -5.94 -2.86
C ASN A 71 -12.53 -5.48 -1.40
N ASN A 72 -11.49 -5.63 -0.57
CA ASN A 72 -11.45 -5.13 0.80
C ASN A 72 -10.36 -4.05 0.94
N PRO A 73 -10.70 -2.77 0.72
CA PRO A 73 -9.72 -1.69 0.64
C PRO A 73 -8.96 -1.48 1.96
N GLN A 74 -7.68 -1.13 1.86
CA GLN A 74 -6.82 -0.80 3.00
C GLN A 74 -6.33 0.64 2.87
N ILE A 75 -6.56 1.43 3.91
CA ILE A 75 -6.20 2.86 3.95
C ILE A 75 -4.92 3.06 4.77
N ARG A 76 -3.95 3.78 4.21
CA ARG A 76 -2.67 4.12 4.86
C ARG A 76 -2.31 5.58 4.60
N ALA A 77 -1.44 6.14 5.43
CA ALA A 77 -1.02 7.54 5.30
C ALA A 77 0.03 7.70 4.20
N VAL A 78 -0.12 8.75 3.40
CA VAL A 78 0.99 9.34 2.64
C VAL A 78 1.77 10.22 3.62
N ILE A 79 3.04 9.90 3.84
CA ILE A 79 3.88 10.55 4.85
C ILE A 79 4.97 11.45 4.26
N GLY A 80 5.04 11.52 2.93
CA GLY A 80 6.01 12.37 2.25
C GLY A 80 6.24 11.95 0.81
N GLY A 81 7.27 12.53 0.23
CA GLY A 81 7.69 12.30 -1.14
C GLY A 81 8.90 13.16 -1.49
N THR A 82 9.36 13.02 -2.72
CA THR A 82 10.44 13.82 -3.34
C THR A 82 9.95 14.45 -4.64
N GLY A 83 10.74 15.34 -5.23
CA GLY A 83 10.39 16.02 -6.48
C GLY A 83 9.09 16.82 -6.34
N LYS A 84 8.16 16.61 -7.28
CA LYS A 84 6.82 17.20 -7.28
C LYS A 84 6.02 16.91 -6.01
N TYR A 85 6.33 15.82 -5.31
CA TYR A 85 5.62 15.38 -4.10
C TYR A 85 6.36 15.72 -2.81
N ILE A 86 7.33 16.64 -2.84
CA ILE A 86 8.00 17.09 -1.63
C ILE A 86 7.00 17.66 -0.61
N GLY A 87 7.05 17.15 0.63
CA GLY A 87 6.14 17.56 1.69
C GLY A 87 4.71 17.05 1.56
N ALA A 88 4.42 16.20 0.55
CA ALA A 88 3.10 15.63 0.33
C ALA A 88 2.60 14.86 1.56
N ARG A 89 1.31 15.04 1.86
CA ARG A 89 0.58 14.36 2.93
C ARG A 89 -0.75 13.92 2.38
N GLY A 90 -1.39 12.99 3.07
CA GLY A 90 -2.73 12.54 2.71
C GLY A 90 -2.87 11.05 2.96
N GLN A 91 -3.58 10.36 2.08
CA GLN A 91 -3.86 8.94 2.21
C GLN A 91 -3.79 8.20 0.89
N ILE A 92 -3.62 6.89 1.00
CA ILE A 92 -3.79 5.96 -0.09
C ILE A 92 -4.82 4.90 0.29
N THR A 93 -5.68 4.59 -0.65
CA THR A 93 -6.57 3.43 -0.60
C THR A 93 -6.02 2.37 -1.57
N THR A 94 -5.67 1.20 -1.06
CA THR A 94 -5.23 0.07 -1.87
C THR A 94 -6.28 -1.03 -1.87
N THR A 95 -6.64 -1.50 -3.05
CA THR A 95 -7.61 -2.60 -3.23
C THR A 95 -6.96 -3.70 -4.05
N ARG A 96 -7.10 -4.95 -3.61
CA ARG A 96 -6.77 -6.11 -4.44
C ARG A 96 -7.97 -6.45 -5.32
N ASN A 97 -7.73 -6.50 -6.62
CA ASN A 97 -8.74 -6.69 -7.64
C ASN A 97 -9.06 -8.19 -7.85
N GLU A 98 -10.14 -8.47 -8.60
CA GLU A 98 -10.53 -9.85 -8.92
C GLU A 98 -9.51 -10.59 -9.79
N ASP A 99 -8.81 -9.87 -10.66
CA ASP A 99 -7.72 -10.38 -11.50
C ASP A 99 -6.37 -10.46 -10.76
N GLU A 100 -6.39 -10.31 -9.44
CA GLU A 100 -5.24 -10.35 -8.54
C GLU A 100 -4.25 -9.19 -8.65
N THR A 101 -4.52 -8.21 -9.51
CA THR A 101 -3.80 -6.94 -9.55
C THR A 101 -4.19 -6.05 -8.36
N TYR A 102 -3.50 -4.90 -8.22
CA TYR A 102 -3.78 -3.93 -7.16
C TYR A 102 -4.06 -2.56 -7.77
N SER A 103 -5.11 -1.91 -7.29
CA SER A 103 -5.42 -0.52 -7.60
C SER A 103 -5.11 0.36 -6.39
N HIS A 104 -4.60 1.56 -6.68
CA HIS A 104 -4.14 2.53 -5.70
C HIS A 104 -4.76 3.89 -6.00
N LEU A 105 -5.66 4.35 -5.11
CA LEU A 105 -6.18 5.71 -5.15
C LEU A 105 -5.42 6.55 -4.12
N ILE A 106 -4.75 7.60 -4.58
CA ILE A 106 -3.96 8.51 -3.73
C ILE A 106 -4.67 9.86 -3.66
N GLU A 107 -4.95 10.30 -2.44
CA GLU A 107 -5.59 11.57 -2.14
C GLU A 107 -4.61 12.41 -1.31
N LEU A 108 -4.09 13.48 -1.91
CA LEU A 108 -3.17 14.40 -1.24
C LEU A 108 -3.94 15.57 -0.63
N ILE A 109 -3.40 16.11 0.46
CA ILE A 109 -3.87 17.34 1.10
C ILE A 109 -2.88 18.47 0.84
N ASP A 110 -3.40 19.66 0.60
CA ASP A 110 -2.63 20.92 0.49
C ASP A 110 -2.33 21.52 1.88
#